data_AF-A0A538QXR4-F1
#
_entry.id   AF-A0A538QXR4-F1
#
_cell.length_a   1.000
_cell.length_b   1.000
_cell.length_c   1.000
_cell.angle_alpha   90.00
_cell.angle_beta   90.00
_cell.angle_gamma   90.00
#
_symmetry.space_group_name_H-M   'P 1'
#
loop_
_entity.id
_entity.type
_entity.pdbx_description
1 polymer ?
#
loop_
_entity_poly.entity_id
_entity_poly.type
_entity_poly.pdbx_seq_one_letter_code
_entity_poly.pdbx_strand_id
1 'polypeptide(L)' 'AVAAWRVRMGTDDAKQIYKQRAATAETVNADAKVHRGMATTALRGLDKVTGSACRFALTYNILRFLTVSA' A
#
# COMPACT_ATOMS: atom_id res chain seq x y z
N ALA A 1 0.43 13.65 8.87
CA ALA A 1 1.01 12.53 8.08
C ALA A 1 2.41 12.86 7.53
N VAL A 2 2.57 13.87 6.68
CA VAL A 2 3.87 14.19 6.03
C VAL A 2 4.97 14.59 7.01
N ALA A 3 4.65 15.37 8.07
CA ALA A 3 5.63 15.78 9.08
C ALA A 3 6.26 14.58 9.82
N ALA A 4 5.44 13.63 10.27
CA ALA A 4 5.91 12.40 10.91
C ALA A 4 6.75 11.53 9.96
N TRP A 5 6.36 11.47 8.68
CA TRP A 5 7.16 10.79 7.66
C TRP A 5 8.54 11.44 7.48
N ARG A 6 8.61 12.77 7.44
CA ARG A 6 9.90 13.51 7.35
C ARG A 6 10.80 13.22 8.54
N VAL A 7 10.26 13.19 9.77
CA VAL A 7 11.00 12.82 10.97
C VAL A 7 11.55 11.40 10.85
N ARG A 8 10.72 10.42 10.42
CA ARG A 8 11.15 9.03 10.22
C ARG A 8 12.27 8.90 9.18
N MET A 9 12.16 9.62 8.06
CA MET A 9 13.16 9.62 6.98
C MET A 9 14.50 10.26 7.36
N GLY A 10 14.61 10.86 8.56
CA GLY A 10 15.88 11.35 9.09
C GLY A 10 16.87 10.24 9.46
N THR A 11 16.39 9.02 9.70
CA THR A 11 17.21 7.86 10.09
C THR A 11 17.76 7.10 8.88
N ASP A 12 18.97 6.52 8.99
CA ASP A 12 19.54 5.71 7.90
C ASP A 12 18.72 4.44 7.65
N ASP A 13 18.32 3.76 8.72
CA ASP A 13 17.46 2.56 8.66
C ASP A 13 16.19 2.79 7.85
N ALA A 14 15.48 3.90 8.09
CA ALA A 14 14.29 4.23 7.33
C ALA A 14 14.60 4.49 5.85
N LYS A 15 15.74 5.10 5.53
CA LYS A 15 16.18 5.32 4.14
C LYS A 15 16.51 4.00 3.45
N GLN A 16 17.15 3.05 4.13
CA GLN A 16 17.43 1.72 3.56
C GLN A 16 16.13 0.98 3.25
N ILE A 17 15.18 0.98 4.19
CA ILE A 17 13.84 0.39 3.97
C ILE A 17 13.13 1.09 2.80
N TYR A 18 13.22 2.42 2.71
CA TYR A 18 12.54 3.19 1.67
C TYR A 18 13.00 2.82 0.25
N LYS A 19 14.26 2.38 0.07
CA LYS A 19 14.76 1.88 -1.24
C LYS A 19 13.96 0.67 -1.75
N GLN A 20 13.39 -0.13 -0.85
CA GLN A 20 12.60 -1.32 -1.20
C GLN A 20 11.19 -0.97 -1.68
N ARG A 21 10.77 0.30 -1.58
CA ARG A 21 9.40 0.76 -1.88
C ARG A 21 8.95 0.40 -3.30
N ALA A 22 9.82 0.55 -4.29
CA ALA A 22 9.50 0.23 -5.68
C ALA A 22 9.11 -1.25 -5.83
N ALA A 23 9.92 -2.15 -5.27
CA ALA A 23 9.71 -3.59 -5.35
C ALA A 23 8.53 -4.11 -4.51
N THR A 24 8.21 -3.42 -3.40
CA THR A 24 7.25 -3.93 -2.40
C THR A 24 5.88 -3.27 -2.45
N ALA A 25 5.79 -1.99 -2.84
CA ALA A 25 4.56 -1.20 -2.72
C ALA A 25 4.11 -0.54 -4.03
N GLU A 26 5.02 -0.10 -4.90
CA GLU A 26 4.62 0.72 -6.07
C GLU A 26 3.86 -0.08 -7.11
N THR A 27 4.33 -1.27 -7.47
CA THR A 27 3.65 -2.14 -8.43
C THR A 27 2.25 -2.54 -7.95
N VAL A 28 2.12 -2.86 -6.65
CA VAL A 28 0.82 -3.22 -6.05
C VAL A 28 -0.14 -2.04 -6.06
N ASN A 29 0.35 -0.85 -5.71
CA ASN A 29 -0.45 0.37 -5.75
C ASN A 29 -0.83 0.77 -7.19
N ALA A 30 0.02 0.47 -8.18
CA ALA A 30 -0.30 0.64 -9.59
C ALA A 30 -1.41 -0.33 -10.01
N ASP A 31 -1.31 -1.62 -9.69
CA ASP A 31 -2.37 -2.61 -9.94
C ASP A 31 -3.70 -2.20 -9.29
N ALA A 32 -3.65 -1.78 -8.03
CA ALA A 32 -4.81 -1.31 -7.29
C ALA A 32 -5.56 -0.19 -8.05
N LYS A 33 -4.81 0.79 -8.54
CA LYS A 33 -5.36 1.96 -9.24
C LYS A 33 -5.85 1.60 -10.64
N VAL A 34 -5.05 0.87 -11.42
CA VAL A 34 -5.31 0.64 -12.84
C VAL A 34 -6.29 -0.51 -13.06
N HIS A 35 -6.20 -1.59 -12.28
CA HIS A 35 -6.91 -2.85 -12.55
C HIS A 35 -7.97 -3.20 -11.49
N ARG A 36 -7.92 -2.59 -10.30
CA ARG A 36 -8.80 -2.96 -9.17
C ARG A 36 -9.78 -1.86 -8.75
N GLY A 37 -9.90 -0.81 -9.57
CA GLY A 37 -10.87 0.26 -9.36
C GLY A 37 -10.58 1.13 -8.13
N MET A 38 -9.34 1.17 -7.62
CA MET A 38 -8.98 2.01 -6.48
C MET A 38 -8.50 3.42 -6.87
N ALA A 39 -8.43 3.74 -8.17
CA ALA A 39 -8.12 5.10 -8.62
C ALA A 39 -9.26 6.09 -8.30
N THR A 40 -10.51 5.65 -8.42
CA THR A 40 -11.70 6.43 -8.12
C THR A 40 -12.71 5.54 -7.39
N THR A 41 -13.29 6.05 -6.30
CA THR A 41 -14.26 5.31 -5.49
C THR A 41 -15.56 6.09 -5.37
N ALA A 42 -16.70 5.40 -5.48
CA ALA A 42 -18.02 5.99 -5.26
C ALA A 42 -18.34 6.16 -3.76
N LEU A 43 -17.47 5.63 -2.87
CA LEU A 43 -17.65 5.71 -1.43
C LEU A 43 -17.47 7.15 -0.94
N ARG A 44 -18.29 7.55 0.04
CA ARG A 44 -18.21 8.84 0.73
C ARG A 44 -17.76 8.65 2.17
N GLY A 45 -16.85 9.49 2.62
CA GLY A 45 -16.25 9.44 3.96
C GLY A 45 -14.97 8.59 4.03
N LEU A 46 -13.97 9.09 4.76
CA LEU A 46 -12.65 8.46 4.84
C LEU A 46 -12.68 7.05 5.43
N ASP A 47 -13.58 6.77 6.38
CA ASP A 47 -13.65 5.47 7.02
C ASP A 47 -14.03 4.36 6.03
N LYS A 48 -14.99 4.63 5.14
CA LYS A 48 -15.42 3.67 4.12
C LYS A 48 -14.32 3.43 3.07
N VAL A 49 -13.65 4.51 2.64
CA VAL A 49 -12.54 4.43 1.69
C VAL A 49 -11.37 3.64 2.29
N THR A 50 -11.01 3.95 3.53
CA THR A 50 -9.96 3.25 4.28
C THR A 50 -10.29 1.77 4.46
N GLY A 51 -11.51 1.45 4.86
CA GLY A 51 -11.96 0.06 5.00
C GLY A 51 -11.88 -0.73 3.68
N SER A 52 -12.23 -0.10 2.56
CA SER A 52 -12.08 -0.73 1.23
C SER A 52 -10.61 -0.96 0.87
N ALA A 53 -9.74 0.02 1.13
CA ALA A 53 -8.31 -0.10 0.86
C ALA A 53 -7.65 -1.17 1.75
N CYS A 54 -8.04 -1.28 3.02
CA CYS A 54 -7.57 -2.32 3.92
C CYS A 54 -7.99 -3.72 3.45
N ARG A 55 -9.23 -3.89 2.96
CA ARG A 55 -9.66 -5.17 2.38
C ARG A 55 -8.84 -5.55 1.16
N PHE A 56 -8.58 -4.61 0.25
CA PHE A 56 -7.69 -4.87 -0.89
C PHE A 56 -6.29 -5.31 -0.42
N ALA A 57 -5.67 -4.57 0.50
CA ALA A 57 -4.34 -4.89 1.00
C ALA A 57 -4.29 -6.27 1.68
N LEU A 58 -5.31 -6.62 2.47
CA LEU A 58 -5.40 -7.94 3.12
C LEU A 58 -5.50 -9.06 2.08
N THR A 59 -6.43 -8.98 1.13
CA THR A 59 -6.61 -10.01 0.11
C THR A 59 -5.38 -10.16 -0.77
N TYR A 60 -4.73 -9.04 -1.15
CA TYR A 60 -3.49 -9.10 -1.92
C TYR A 60 -2.38 -9.83 -1.17
N ASN A 61 -2.20 -9.52 0.12
CA ASN A 61 -1.17 -10.19 0.93
C ASN A 61 -1.46 -11.69 1.12
N ILE A 62 -2.72 -12.08 1.30
CA ILE A 62 -3.12 -13.50 1.38
C ILE A 62 -2.77 -14.20 0.06
N LEU A 63 -3.16 -13.64 -1.08
CA LEU A 63 -2.86 -14.23 -2.39
C LEU A 63 -1.34 -14.33 -2.61
N ARG A 64 -0.59 -13.28 -2.28
CA ARG A 64 0.88 -13.28 -2.42
C ARG A 64 1.52 -14.33 -1.51
N PHE A 65 1.04 -14.49 -0.29
CA PHE A 65 1.52 -15.53 0.62
C PHE A 65 1.29 -16.92 0.02
N LEU A 66 0.06 -17.20 -0.45
CA LEU A 66 -0.26 -18.48 -1.08
C LEU A 66 0.60 -18.76 -2.32
N THR A 67 0.86 -17.75 -3.16
CA THR A 67 1.71 -17.90 -4.36
C THR A 67 3.19 -18.12 -4.04
N VAL A 68 3.70 -17.54 -2.96
CA VAL A 68 5.13 -17.67 -2.58
C VAL A 68 5.39 -18.90 -1.70
N SER A 69 4.37 -19.39 -0.99
CA SER A 69 4.46 -20.59 -0.14
C SER A 69 4.12 -21.91 -0.85
N ALA A 70 3.59 -21.84 -2.07
CA ALA A 70 3.39 -22.98 -2.97
C ALA A 70 4.62 -23.20 -3.85
#